data_AF-A0A956HMC4-F1
#
_entry.id   AF-A0A956HMC4-F1
#
_cell.length_a   1.000
_cell.length_b   1.000
_cell.length_c   1.000
_cell.angle_alpha   90.00
_cell.angle_beta   90.00
_cell.angle_gamma   90.00
#
_symmetry.space_group_name_H-M   'P 1'
#
loop_
_entity.id
_entity.type
_entity.pdbx_description
1 polymer ?
#
loop_
_entity_poly.entity_id
_entity_poly.type
_entity_poly.pdbx_seq_one_letter_code
_entity_poly.pdbx_strand_id
1 'polypeptide(L)'
;CGDGVVWEGVEACDDGNDIDDDACSNACALPSCGDGILQVGEECDDANDVDTDDCTNTCMSATCGDNIVWEGNEECDDANGVNTDECTNNCLNAVCGDSLIWEGNEECDDGNMVDTDDCLNSCAAASCGDGVVWEGVEECDDGNMVDDDECTNMCTLPVASADCTLLTDMNVWGQTARGMDLRAWTNSTLHYIGCPMDGCDNTTFYCTYNENAETLEFGSNQTSAVRAMVDPNNANGDTMPNSYAGCCSAPLGLCNAPDPSNNGVGVDNAAALCNALGYQSGQFLASVNNNSCPEPHTTDNTGLVWTSDFVNSQGYGRIWQCSGFK
;
A
#
# COMPACT_ATOMS: atom_id res chain seq x y z
N CYS A 1 33.24 64.94 -13.59
CA CYS A 1 33.51 63.75 -14.42
C CYS A 1 34.32 64.07 -15.63
N GLY A 2 35.50 63.45 -15.66
CA GLY A 2 36.41 63.42 -16.79
C GLY A 2 37.40 64.58 -16.83
N ASP A 3 37.39 65.51 -15.86
CA ASP A 3 38.32 66.63 -15.84
C ASP A 3 39.55 66.41 -14.92
N GLY A 4 39.56 65.30 -14.19
CA GLY A 4 40.63 64.87 -13.29
C GLY A 4 40.61 65.58 -11.94
N VAL A 5 39.51 66.25 -11.57
CA VAL A 5 39.39 67.02 -10.32
C VAL A 5 38.13 66.65 -9.57
N VAL A 6 38.27 65.96 -8.44
CA VAL A 6 37.14 65.61 -7.54
C VAL A 6 36.61 66.85 -6.81
N TRP A 7 35.36 67.22 -7.07
CA TRP A 7 34.64 68.30 -6.38
C TRP A 7 33.84 67.79 -5.17
N GLU A 8 34.25 68.17 -3.96
CA GLU A 8 33.62 67.75 -2.70
C GLU A 8 32.11 68.06 -2.67
N GLY A 9 31.29 67.03 -2.46
CA GLY A 9 29.84 67.13 -2.38
C GLY A 9 29.11 67.23 -3.73
N VAL A 10 29.84 67.17 -4.84
CA VAL A 10 29.27 67.12 -6.20
C VAL A 10 29.46 65.75 -6.83
N GLU A 11 30.63 65.14 -6.64
CA GLU A 11 30.97 63.82 -7.18
C GLU A 11 31.74 62.97 -6.17
N ALA A 12 31.64 61.64 -6.31
CA ALA A 12 32.33 60.68 -5.46
C ALA A 12 33.75 60.38 -5.95
N CYS A 13 33.98 60.49 -7.25
CA CYS A 13 35.26 60.27 -7.92
C CYS A 13 35.35 61.09 -9.23
N ASP A 14 36.56 61.20 -9.78
CA ASP A 14 36.86 61.68 -11.14
C ASP A 14 38.27 61.19 -11.50
N ASP A 15 38.38 60.41 -12.55
CA ASP A 15 39.63 59.76 -12.97
C ASP A 15 40.29 60.43 -14.20
N GLY A 16 39.67 61.50 -14.71
CA GLY A 16 40.21 62.35 -15.77
C GLY A 16 40.04 61.81 -17.18
N ASN A 17 39.11 60.90 -17.43
CA ASN A 17 38.79 60.44 -18.77
C ASN A 17 37.27 60.17 -18.97
N ASP A 18 36.86 59.70 -20.16
CA ASP A 18 35.46 59.43 -20.53
C ASP A 18 35.16 57.90 -20.71
N ILE A 19 35.89 57.04 -20.01
CA ILE A 19 35.77 55.57 -20.04
C ILE A 19 34.95 55.14 -18.81
N ASP A 20 33.93 54.32 -19.00
CA ASP A 20 32.93 54.03 -17.96
C ASP A 20 33.30 52.84 -17.05
N ASP A 21 34.19 51.96 -17.54
CA ASP A 21 34.56 50.67 -16.94
C ASP A 21 35.91 50.69 -16.19
N ASP A 22 36.34 51.86 -15.69
CA ASP A 22 37.62 52.02 -15.01
C ASP A 22 37.51 52.52 -13.55
N ALA A 23 38.37 53.45 -13.11
CA ALA A 23 38.42 53.87 -11.72
C ALA A 23 37.22 54.74 -11.30
N CYS A 24 36.50 55.34 -12.25
CA CYS A 24 35.32 56.15 -11.99
C CYS A 24 34.37 56.14 -13.19
N SER A 25 33.08 55.86 -12.95
CA SER A 25 32.08 55.97 -14.02
C SER A 25 31.95 57.43 -14.53
N ASN A 26 31.45 57.60 -15.75
CA ASN A 26 31.14 58.90 -16.35
C ASN A 26 30.01 59.66 -15.62
N ALA A 27 29.31 58.98 -14.71
CA ALA A 27 28.32 59.57 -13.79
C ALA A 27 28.94 60.09 -12.47
N CYS A 28 30.25 59.92 -12.29
CA CYS A 28 31.04 60.33 -11.14
C CYS A 28 30.66 59.58 -9.86
N ALA A 29 30.20 58.36 -10.06
CA ALA A 29 29.97 57.36 -9.05
C ALA A 29 31.15 56.39 -9.04
N LEU A 30 31.50 55.92 -7.84
CA LEU A 30 32.46 54.84 -7.70
C LEU A 30 31.90 53.58 -8.36
N PRO A 31 32.74 52.77 -9.03
CA PRO A 31 32.35 51.46 -9.54
C PRO A 31 31.64 50.64 -8.47
N SER A 32 30.47 50.10 -8.80
CA SER A 32 29.70 49.24 -7.89
C SER A 32 28.93 48.19 -8.67
N CYS A 33 28.89 46.97 -8.13
CA CYS A 33 28.09 45.90 -8.70
C CYS A 33 26.61 46.27 -8.77
N GLY A 34 25.96 46.01 -9.91
CA GLY A 34 24.56 46.30 -10.14
C GLY A 34 24.31 47.71 -10.69
N ASP A 35 25.34 48.43 -11.13
CA ASP A 35 25.21 49.79 -11.67
C ASP A 35 24.91 49.81 -13.18
N GLY A 36 24.92 48.65 -13.83
CA GLY A 36 24.68 48.46 -15.26
C GLY A 36 25.92 48.56 -16.12
N ILE A 37 27.11 48.70 -15.50
CA ILE A 37 28.39 48.83 -16.19
C ILE A 37 29.32 47.72 -15.71
N LEU A 38 29.73 46.83 -16.63
CA LEU A 38 30.69 45.77 -16.32
C LEU A 38 32.09 46.35 -16.11
N GLN A 39 32.56 46.43 -14.86
CA GLN A 39 33.82 47.02 -14.46
C GLN A 39 35.00 46.04 -14.59
N VAL A 40 36.23 46.56 -14.59
CA VAL A 40 37.43 45.71 -14.54
C VAL A 40 37.49 44.93 -13.23
N GLY A 41 37.28 43.61 -13.32
CA GLY A 41 37.34 42.68 -12.19
C GLY A 41 36.00 42.06 -11.83
N GLU A 42 34.91 42.56 -12.39
CA GLU A 42 33.57 41.96 -12.31
C GLU A 42 33.43 40.85 -13.37
N GLU A 43 32.72 39.78 -13.03
CA GLU A 43 32.38 38.70 -13.96
C GLU A 43 31.07 39.00 -14.71
N CYS A 44 30.13 39.66 -14.03
CA CYS A 44 28.82 40.07 -14.52
C CYS A 44 28.41 41.41 -13.90
N ASP A 45 27.43 42.07 -14.52
CA ASP A 45 26.63 43.16 -13.94
C ASP A 45 25.27 43.15 -14.64
N ASP A 46 24.18 43.07 -13.87
CA ASP A 46 22.82 42.96 -14.37
C ASP A 46 21.92 44.17 -14.00
N ALA A 47 22.57 45.28 -13.62
CA ALA A 47 21.95 46.57 -13.32
C ALA A 47 20.95 46.58 -12.15
N ASN A 48 21.10 45.67 -11.18
CA ASN A 48 20.26 45.67 -9.98
C ASN A 48 20.99 45.08 -8.73
N ASP A 49 20.36 45.17 -7.54
CA ASP A 49 20.94 44.68 -6.27
C ASP A 49 20.28 43.37 -5.76
N VAL A 50 19.72 42.56 -6.66
CA VAL A 50 19.04 41.29 -6.34
C VAL A 50 20.08 40.18 -6.40
N ASP A 51 20.27 39.46 -5.29
CA ASP A 51 21.32 38.44 -5.22
C ASP A 51 20.94 37.12 -5.93
N THR A 52 19.65 36.97 -6.24
CA THR A 52 19.02 35.70 -6.64
C THR A 52 18.73 35.61 -8.15
N ASP A 53 19.25 36.51 -8.97
CA ASP A 53 19.11 36.47 -10.43
C ASP A 53 20.46 36.20 -11.11
N ASP A 54 20.70 36.71 -12.31
CA ASP A 54 21.82 36.29 -13.15
C ASP A 54 23.19 36.73 -12.58
N CYS A 55 23.23 37.74 -11.70
CA CYS A 55 24.46 38.27 -11.11
C CYS A 55 24.33 38.50 -9.61
N THR A 56 25.21 37.89 -8.81
CA THR A 56 25.23 38.15 -7.37
C THR A 56 25.69 39.58 -7.08
N ASN A 57 25.35 40.11 -5.90
CA ASN A 57 25.81 41.42 -5.40
C ASN A 57 27.34 41.50 -5.18
N THR A 58 28.06 40.40 -5.44
CA THR A 58 29.53 40.34 -5.44
C THR A 58 30.14 40.36 -6.84
N CYS A 59 29.30 40.55 -7.87
CA CYS A 59 29.68 40.59 -9.29
C CYS A 59 30.30 39.28 -9.78
N MET A 60 29.75 38.19 -9.27
CA MET A 60 30.00 36.82 -9.70
C MET A 60 28.71 36.28 -10.31
N SER A 61 28.81 35.56 -11.43
CA SER A 61 27.68 34.89 -12.06
C SER A 61 27.02 33.94 -11.06
N ALA A 62 25.69 33.94 -10.97
CA ALA A 62 24.99 32.98 -10.12
C ALA A 62 25.24 31.54 -10.58
N THR A 63 25.56 30.66 -9.64
CA THR A 63 25.85 29.25 -9.92
C THR A 63 25.44 28.34 -8.78
N CYS A 64 24.88 27.19 -9.13
CA CYS A 64 24.62 26.10 -8.18
C CYS A 64 25.84 25.75 -7.31
N GLY A 65 25.68 25.88 -6.00
CA GLY A 65 26.69 25.66 -4.96
C GLY A 65 27.36 26.93 -4.44
N ASP A 66 26.82 28.12 -4.73
CA ASP A 66 27.34 29.42 -4.26
C ASP A 66 26.65 29.93 -2.98
N ASN A 67 25.74 29.13 -2.41
CA ASN A 67 24.93 29.44 -1.23
C ASN A 67 23.80 30.48 -1.49
N ILE A 68 23.45 30.75 -2.75
CA ILE A 68 22.40 31.70 -3.12
C ILE A 68 21.47 31.07 -4.15
N VAL A 69 20.18 30.97 -3.82
CA VAL A 69 19.18 30.38 -4.73
C VAL A 69 18.96 31.27 -5.97
N TRP A 70 19.39 30.82 -7.14
CA TRP A 70 19.14 31.43 -8.45
C TRP A 70 17.69 31.22 -8.92
N GLU A 71 16.85 32.21 -8.66
CA GLU A 71 15.41 32.16 -8.85
C GLU A 71 15.02 31.79 -10.28
N GLY A 72 14.28 30.68 -10.42
CA GLY A 72 13.80 30.18 -11.70
C GLY A 72 14.79 29.30 -12.47
N ASN A 73 16.03 29.13 -11.97
CA ASN A 73 17.02 28.22 -12.54
C ASN A 73 17.35 27.06 -11.59
N GLU A 74 17.23 27.27 -10.29
CA GLU A 74 17.37 26.24 -9.28
C GLU A 74 16.28 26.28 -8.20
N GLU A 75 16.11 25.16 -7.50
CA GLU A 75 15.11 25.01 -6.44
C GLU A 75 15.69 25.15 -5.03
N CYS A 76 16.99 24.92 -4.88
CA CYS A 76 17.73 24.94 -3.63
C CYS A 76 19.22 25.22 -3.90
N ASP A 77 19.96 25.67 -2.88
CA ASP A 77 21.43 25.72 -2.88
C ASP A 77 21.90 25.58 -1.42
N ASP A 78 22.71 24.56 -1.13
CA ASP A 78 23.25 24.29 0.19
C ASP A 78 24.79 24.42 0.27
N ALA A 79 25.40 24.95 -0.78
CA ALA A 79 26.82 25.24 -0.91
C ALA A 79 27.75 24.04 -0.68
N ASN A 80 27.27 22.82 -0.95
CA ASN A 80 28.04 21.62 -0.73
C ASN A 80 28.00 20.67 -1.95
N GLY A 81 28.75 19.57 -1.86
CA GLY A 81 28.96 18.62 -2.95
C GLY A 81 28.27 17.27 -2.74
N VAL A 82 27.31 17.20 -1.82
CA VAL A 82 26.63 16.00 -1.35
C VAL A 82 25.31 15.88 -2.13
N ASN A 83 24.94 14.63 -2.46
CA ASN A 83 23.71 14.32 -3.22
C ASN A 83 22.72 13.54 -2.35
N THR A 84 23.02 13.42 -1.06
CA THR A 84 22.28 12.56 -0.12
C THR A 84 21.65 13.38 1.00
N ASP A 85 21.57 14.69 0.83
CA ASP A 85 20.94 15.67 1.69
C ASP A 85 19.78 16.36 0.93
N GLU A 86 19.25 17.44 1.49
CA GLU A 86 18.01 18.08 1.02
C GLU A 86 18.16 18.70 -0.39
N CYS A 87 19.38 19.07 -0.78
CA CYS A 87 19.67 19.68 -2.08
C CYS A 87 20.67 18.84 -2.87
N THR A 88 20.32 18.49 -4.10
CA THR A 88 21.23 17.74 -4.97
C THR A 88 22.29 18.67 -5.58
N ASN A 89 23.39 18.10 -6.07
CA ASN A 89 24.44 18.80 -6.83
C ASN A 89 23.96 19.41 -8.16
N ASN A 90 22.72 19.14 -8.57
CA ASN A 90 22.08 19.80 -9.70
C ASN A 90 21.14 20.93 -9.26
N CYS A 91 21.17 21.29 -7.97
CA CYS A 91 20.34 22.31 -7.33
C CYS A 91 18.83 22.08 -7.51
N LEU A 92 18.46 20.80 -7.42
CA LEU A 92 17.08 20.33 -7.29
C LEU A 92 16.88 19.78 -5.88
N ASN A 93 15.68 19.96 -5.32
CA ASN A 93 15.34 19.33 -4.04
C ASN A 93 15.39 17.81 -4.18
N ALA A 94 15.92 17.13 -3.17
CA ALA A 94 15.89 15.67 -3.12
C ALA A 94 14.45 15.17 -3.03
N VAL A 95 14.09 14.22 -3.89
CA VAL A 95 12.75 13.63 -3.93
C VAL A 95 12.79 12.15 -4.27
N CYS A 96 11.90 11.40 -3.63
CA CYS A 96 11.66 10.00 -3.98
C CYS A 96 11.44 9.80 -5.48
N GLY A 97 12.18 8.86 -6.05
CA GLY A 97 12.20 8.51 -7.47
C GLY A 97 13.20 9.31 -8.31
N ASP A 98 14.14 10.05 -7.72
CA ASP A 98 15.15 10.85 -8.45
C ASP A 98 16.48 10.11 -8.68
N SER A 99 16.57 8.83 -8.27
CA SER A 99 17.75 7.96 -8.31
C SER A 99 18.85 8.32 -7.30
N LEU A 100 18.57 9.19 -6.33
CA LEU A 100 19.45 9.56 -5.22
C LEU A 100 18.76 9.25 -3.89
N ILE A 101 19.53 8.87 -2.88
CA ILE A 101 18.98 8.54 -1.55
C ILE A 101 19.17 9.75 -0.65
N TRP A 102 18.08 10.35 -0.16
CA TRP A 102 18.11 11.37 0.87
C TRP A 102 18.33 10.74 2.27
N GLU A 103 19.59 10.76 2.73
CA GLU A 103 20.03 10.10 3.95
C GLU A 103 19.24 10.58 5.17
N GLY A 104 18.57 9.63 5.83
CA GLY A 104 17.77 9.88 7.03
C GLY A 104 16.31 10.27 6.78
N ASN A 105 15.91 10.49 5.52
CA ASN A 105 14.51 10.70 5.13
C ASN A 105 13.97 9.59 4.23
N GLU A 106 14.83 8.97 3.42
CA GLU A 106 14.49 7.88 2.50
C GLU A 106 15.29 6.61 2.84
N GLU A 107 14.63 5.45 2.78
CA GLU A 107 15.26 4.14 3.00
C GLU A 107 15.82 3.55 1.69
N CYS A 108 15.18 3.88 0.57
CA CYS A 108 15.54 3.49 -0.79
C CYS A 108 15.16 4.60 -1.77
N ASP A 109 15.71 4.51 -2.98
CA ASP A 109 15.27 5.23 -4.17
C ASP A 109 15.68 4.40 -5.39
N ASP A 110 14.72 4.00 -6.23
CA ASP A 110 14.96 3.20 -7.43
C ASP A 110 14.80 4.01 -8.74
N GLY A 111 14.69 5.34 -8.62
CA GLY A 111 14.65 6.26 -9.74
C GLY A 111 13.31 6.34 -10.44
N ASN A 112 12.23 5.87 -9.83
CA ASN A 112 10.90 6.02 -10.38
C ASN A 112 9.79 6.09 -9.29
N MET A 113 8.53 6.15 -9.74
CA MET A 113 7.35 6.27 -8.86
C MET A 113 6.37 5.12 -9.12
N VAL A 114 6.86 3.89 -9.05
CA VAL A 114 6.10 2.65 -9.16
C VAL A 114 6.21 1.95 -7.80
N ASP A 115 5.10 1.41 -7.29
CA ASP A 115 5.11 0.74 -5.98
C ASP A 115 5.43 -0.77 -6.09
N THR A 116 5.52 -1.30 -7.31
CA THR A 116 5.62 -2.75 -7.57
C THR A 116 7.06 -3.21 -7.87
N ASP A 117 8.06 -2.38 -7.61
CA ASP A 117 9.49 -2.66 -7.77
C ASP A 117 10.24 -2.44 -6.45
N ASP A 118 11.52 -2.08 -6.51
CA ASP A 118 12.43 -2.22 -5.37
C ASP A 118 12.15 -1.18 -4.25
N CYS A 119 11.45 -0.09 -4.57
CA CYS A 119 11.15 0.99 -3.65
C CYS A 119 9.70 1.48 -3.80
N LEU A 120 8.99 1.65 -2.68
CA LEU A 120 7.65 2.22 -2.69
C LEU A 120 7.69 3.74 -2.96
N ASN A 121 6.59 4.31 -3.43
CA ASN A 121 6.38 5.76 -3.61
C ASN A 121 6.51 6.57 -2.30
N SER A 122 6.53 5.89 -1.15
CA SER A 122 6.80 6.47 0.16
C SER A 122 8.29 6.44 0.54
N CYS A 123 9.17 6.01 -0.36
CA CYS A 123 10.60 5.79 -0.13
C CYS A 123 10.91 4.83 1.03
N ALA A 124 10.02 3.85 1.19
CA ALA A 124 10.24 2.68 2.03
C ALA A 124 10.63 1.51 1.12
N ALA A 125 11.57 0.68 1.56
CA ALA A 125 11.98 -0.48 0.79
C ALA A 125 10.80 -1.45 0.63
N ALA A 126 10.59 -1.96 -0.59
CA ALA A 126 9.57 -2.96 -0.83
C ALA A 126 9.86 -4.22 -0.01
N SER A 127 8.83 -4.76 0.63
CA SER A 127 8.97 -5.92 1.50
C SER A 127 7.65 -6.65 1.71
N CYS A 128 7.73 -7.98 1.73
CA CYS A 128 6.64 -8.82 2.14
C CYS A 128 5.89 -8.35 3.40
N GLY A 129 4.58 -8.20 3.27
CA GLY A 129 3.65 -7.70 4.27
C GLY A 129 3.44 -6.18 4.24
N ASP A 130 3.89 -5.47 3.21
CA ASP A 130 3.72 -4.01 3.09
C ASP A 130 2.42 -3.58 2.38
N GLY A 131 1.69 -4.54 1.81
CA GLY A 131 0.42 -4.35 1.13
C GLY A 131 0.56 -4.16 -0.38
N VAL A 132 1.77 -4.25 -0.94
CA VAL A 132 2.04 -4.12 -2.36
C VAL A 132 2.88 -5.31 -2.85
N VAL A 133 2.50 -5.88 -3.99
CA VAL A 133 3.25 -7.00 -4.56
C VAL A 133 4.47 -6.50 -5.31
N TRP A 134 5.66 -6.92 -4.87
CA TRP A 134 6.92 -6.69 -5.59
C TRP A 134 7.03 -7.59 -6.83
N GLU A 135 6.82 -7.00 -8.01
CA GLU A 135 6.68 -7.71 -9.28
C GLU A 135 7.94 -8.53 -9.62
N GLY A 136 7.75 -9.85 -9.74
CA GLY A 136 8.84 -10.78 -10.09
C GLY A 136 9.69 -11.25 -8.92
N VAL A 137 9.48 -10.70 -7.72
CA VAL A 137 10.08 -11.18 -6.46
C VAL A 137 9.05 -11.90 -5.59
N GLU A 138 7.84 -11.36 -5.51
CA GLU A 138 6.73 -11.85 -4.67
C GLU A 138 5.59 -12.43 -5.53
N GLU A 139 4.94 -13.49 -5.02
CA GLU A 139 3.76 -14.09 -5.67
C GLU A 139 2.46 -13.44 -5.20
N CYS A 140 2.44 -12.97 -3.94
CA CYS A 140 1.34 -12.28 -3.27
C CYS A 140 1.89 -11.35 -2.20
N ASP A 141 1.04 -10.45 -1.70
CA ASP A 141 1.26 -9.65 -0.49
C ASP A 141 -0.13 -9.31 0.10
N ASP A 142 -0.33 -9.56 1.39
CA ASP A 142 -1.61 -9.32 2.10
C ASP A 142 -1.51 -8.22 3.17
N GLY A 143 -0.43 -7.43 3.14
CA GLY A 143 -0.24 -6.27 4.00
C GLY A 143 0.00 -6.62 5.47
N ASN A 144 0.36 -7.87 5.78
CA ASN A 144 0.67 -8.26 7.14
C ASN A 144 1.72 -9.38 7.21
N MET A 145 2.06 -9.81 8.43
CA MET A 145 3.07 -10.85 8.69
C MET A 145 2.46 -12.03 9.47
N VAL A 146 1.35 -12.55 8.99
CA VAL A 146 0.71 -13.78 9.44
C VAL A 146 0.95 -14.85 8.36
N ASP A 147 1.14 -16.11 8.74
CA ASP A 147 1.50 -17.18 7.79
C ASP A 147 0.28 -17.97 7.27
N ASP A 148 -0.85 -17.87 7.96
CA ASP A 148 -2.02 -18.74 7.80
C ASP A 148 -3.21 -18.02 7.13
N ASP A 149 -2.94 -16.97 6.37
CA ASP A 149 -3.87 -16.11 5.63
C ASP A 149 -3.49 -16.03 4.13
N GLU A 150 -3.99 -15.02 3.41
CA GLU A 150 -3.94 -14.85 1.96
C GLU A 150 -2.54 -15.01 1.37
N CYS A 151 -1.53 -14.55 2.10
CA CYS A 151 -0.15 -14.67 1.72
C CYS A 151 0.70 -15.15 2.89
N THR A 152 1.61 -16.09 2.64
CA THR A 152 2.56 -16.50 3.69
C THR A 152 3.57 -15.38 3.97
N ASN A 153 4.24 -15.39 5.12
CA ASN A 153 5.35 -14.47 5.45
C ASN A 153 6.58 -14.58 4.52
N MET A 154 6.53 -15.52 3.57
CA MET A 154 7.53 -15.71 2.53
C MET A 154 7.06 -15.16 1.18
N CYS A 155 5.94 -14.43 1.14
CA CYS A 155 5.30 -13.88 -0.05
C CYS A 155 5.04 -14.91 -1.14
N THR A 156 4.65 -16.09 -0.69
CA THR A 156 4.18 -17.19 -1.51
C THR A 156 2.73 -17.48 -1.16
N LEU A 157 1.96 -17.92 -2.15
CA LEU A 157 0.60 -18.37 -1.87
C LEU A 157 0.67 -19.60 -0.95
N PRO A 158 -0.20 -19.70 0.06
CA PRO A 158 -0.27 -20.89 0.90
C PRO A 158 -0.49 -22.12 0.02
N VAL A 159 0.34 -23.15 0.23
CA VAL A 159 0.28 -24.38 -0.56
C VAL A 159 -1.14 -24.91 -0.54
N ALA A 160 -1.68 -25.16 -1.73
CA ALA A 160 -3.07 -25.48 -1.99
C ALA A 160 -3.60 -26.75 -1.29
N SER A 161 -2.88 -27.40 -0.37
CA SER A 161 -3.41 -28.51 0.42
C SER A 161 -4.24 -28.00 1.58
N ALA A 162 -5.47 -27.61 1.28
CA ALA A 162 -6.55 -27.57 2.25
C ALA A 162 -6.79 -29.00 2.80
N ASP A 163 -5.99 -29.41 3.79
CA ASP A 163 -6.24 -30.58 4.60
C ASP A 163 -6.83 -30.15 5.95
N CYS A 164 -6.71 -30.97 6.99
CA CYS A 164 -7.22 -30.60 8.31
C CYS A 164 -6.32 -29.68 9.11
N THR A 165 -5.23 -29.16 8.55
CA THR A 165 -4.45 -28.05 9.12
C THR A 165 -5.27 -26.76 9.18
N LEU A 166 -6.27 -26.61 8.30
CA LEU A 166 -7.28 -25.53 8.34
C LEU A 166 -8.10 -25.50 9.62
N LEU A 167 -8.16 -26.63 10.34
CA LEU A 167 -8.94 -26.74 11.56
C LEU A 167 -8.25 -25.94 12.67
N THR A 168 -8.91 -24.90 13.14
CA THR A 168 -8.37 -23.96 14.11
C THR A 168 -9.33 -23.70 15.26
N ASP A 169 -8.76 -23.43 16.44
CA ASP A 169 -9.44 -22.95 17.63
C ASP A 169 -9.16 -21.45 17.76
N MET A 170 -10.15 -20.61 17.47
CA MET A 170 -9.98 -19.16 17.40
C MET A 170 -11.13 -18.42 18.09
N ASN A 171 -10.91 -17.14 18.40
CA ASN A 171 -11.94 -16.29 18.96
C ASN A 171 -12.77 -15.68 17.84
N VAL A 172 -14.04 -16.06 17.76
CA VAL A 172 -14.98 -15.58 16.75
C VAL A 172 -16.22 -15.05 17.46
N TRP A 173 -16.58 -13.80 17.19
CA TRP A 173 -17.65 -13.07 17.86
C TRP A 173 -17.54 -13.05 19.40
N GLY A 174 -16.30 -13.01 19.92
CA GLY A 174 -16.01 -12.93 21.36
C GLY A 174 -16.13 -14.26 22.11
N GLN A 175 -16.21 -15.38 21.40
CA GLN A 175 -16.24 -16.73 21.97
C GLN A 175 -15.21 -17.64 21.30
N THR A 176 -14.66 -18.58 22.07
CA THR A 176 -13.78 -19.63 21.52
C THR A 176 -14.58 -20.59 20.65
N ALA A 177 -14.31 -20.53 19.36
CA ALA A 177 -14.94 -21.33 18.32
C ALA A 177 -13.92 -22.31 17.73
N ARG A 178 -14.41 -23.47 17.30
CA ARG A 178 -13.63 -24.40 16.49
C ARG A 178 -14.20 -24.45 15.09
N GLY A 179 -13.37 -24.26 14.09
CA GLY A 179 -13.80 -24.18 12.69
C GLY A 179 -12.64 -24.19 11.72
N MET A 180 -12.94 -23.79 10.50
CA MET A 180 -11.97 -23.55 9.45
C MET A 180 -11.86 -22.05 9.22
N ASP A 181 -10.63 -21.56 9.22
CA ASP A 181 -10.29 -20.26 8.65
C ASP A 181 -10.18 -20.42 7.14
N LEU A 182 -10.89 -19.58 6.41
CA LEU A 182 -11.09 -19.69 4.97
C LEU A 182 -10.60 -18.47 4.21
N ARG A 183 -10.05 -17.48 4.91
CA ARG A 183 -9.55 -16.21 4.34
C ARG A 183 -8.59 -16.48 3.18
N ALA A 184 -7.53 -17.24 3.46
CA ALA A 184 -6.48 -17.59 2.50
C ALA A 184 -6.97 -18.26 1.20
N TRP A 185 -8.09 -18.97 1.24
CA TRP A 185 -8.60 -19.73 0.08
C TRP A 185 -9.77 -19.04 -0.62
N THR A 186 -10.36 -18.01 -0.02
CA THR A 186 -11.57 -17.38 -0.54
C THR A 186 -11.41 -15.89 -0.79
N ASN A 187 -10.16 -15.41 -0.89
CA ASN A 187 -9.82 -14.00 -1.12
C ASN A 187 -10.47 -13.09 -0.07
N SER A 188 -10.41 -13.51 1.20
CA SER A 188 -11.11 -12.93 2.36
C SER A 188 -12.62 -12.72 2.18
N THR A 189 -13.29 -13.27 1.17
CA THR A 189 -14.73 -13.03 1.02
C THR A 189 -15.57 -13.93 1.94
N LEU A 190 -15.03 -15.07 2.36
CA LEU A 190 -15.60 -15.96 3.37
C LEU A 190 -14.55 -16.27 4.43
N HIS A 191 -14.64 -15.64 5.59
CA HIS A 191 -13.58 -15.76 6.60
C HIS A 191 -13.61 -17.09 7.34
N TYR A 192 -14.80 -17.60 7.65
CA TYR A 192 -14.92 -18.65 8.65
C TYR A 192 -16.11 -19.55 8.41
N ILE A 193 -15.93 -20.86 8.65
CA ILE A 193 -17.01 -21.83 8.84
C ILE A 193 -16.71 -22.66 10.10
N GLY A 194 -17.65 -22.72 11.05
CA GLY A 194 -17.42 -23.53 12.25
C GLY A 194 -18.49 -23.46 13.34
N CYS A 195 -18.10 -23.84 14.56
CA CYS A 195 -18.96 -23.96 15.72
C CYS A 195 -18.53 -23.00 16.84
N PRO A 196 -19.15 -21.81 16.95
CA PRO A 196 -18.85 -20.80 17.97
C PRO A 196 -19.67 -20.95 19.27
N MET A 197 -20.25 -22.13 19.54
CA MET A 197 -21.19 -22.37 20.65
C MET A 197 -22.56 -21.68 20.51
N ASP A 198 -22.87 -21.16 19.32
CA ASP A 198 -24.22 -20.76 18.90
C ASP A 198 -24.67 -21.65 17.73
N GLY A 199 -25.70 -22.48 17.95
CA GLY A 199 -26.06 -23.55 17.04
C GLY A 199 -25.36 -24.86 17.37
N CYS A 200 -24.05 -24.97 17.14
CA CYS A 200 -23.25 -26.15 17.45
C CYS A 200 -22.13 -25.89 18.46
N ASP A 201 -21.79 -26.91 19.24
CA ASP A 201 -20.71 -26.89 20.24
C ASP A 201 -19.34 -26.99 19.57
N ASN A 202 -18.35 -26.23 20.06
CA ASN A 202 -17.00 -26.17 19.46
C ASN A 202 -16.31 -27.54 19.43
N THR A 203 -16.58 -28.44 20.38
CA THR A 203 -15.99 -29.79 20.41
C THR A 203 -16.54 -30.71 19.32
N THR A 204 -17.59 -30.30 18.61
CA THR A 204 -18.30 -31.13 17.65
C THR A 204 -17.97 -30.84 16.20
N PHE A 205 -17.28 -29.71 15.96
CA PHE A 205 -16.73 -29.42 14.65
C PHE A 205 -15.51 -30.31 14.42
N TYR A 206 -15.46 -30.94 13.25
CA TYR A 206 -14.40 -31.86 12.88
C TYR A 206 -13.95 -31.60 11.44
N CYS A 207 -12.73 -32.06 11.18
CA CYS A 207 -12.20 -32.26 9.85
C CYS A 207 -11.53 -33.64 9.80
N THR A 208 -11.72 -34.36 8.70
CA THR A 208 -11.01 -35.60 8.39
C THR A 208 -10.51 -35.57 6.96
N TYR A 209 -9.22 -35.84 6.77
CA TYR A 209 -8.58 -35.96 5.46
C TYR A 209 -8.17 -37.41 5.20
N ASN A 210 -8.52 -37.93 4.03
CA ASN A 210 -8.11 -39.26 3.58
C ASN A 210 -7.15 -39.12 2.39
N GLU A 211 -5.87 -39.31 2.68
CA GLU A 211 -4.78 -39.26 1.70
C GLU A 211 -4.94 -40.22 0.51
N ASN A 212 -5.52 -41.40 0.72
CA ASN A 212 -5.63 -42.42 -0.33
C ASN A 212 -6.80 -42.15 -1.28
N ALA A 213 -7.83 -41.48 -0.77
CA ALA A 213 -9.02 -41.13 -1.53
C ALA A 213 -8.99 -39.67 -2.02
N GLU A 214 -8.02 -38.88 -1.57
CA GLU A 214 -7.92 -37.43 -1.81
C GLU A 214 -9.24 -36.72 -1.47
N THR A 215 -9.80 -37.08 -0.30
CA THR A 215 -11.07 -36.53 0.18
C THR A 215 -10.90 -35.80 1.50
N LEU A 216 -11.41 -34.57 1.53
CA LEU A 216 -11.57 -33.77 2.75
C LEU A 216 -13.03 -33.80 3.17
N GLU A 217 -13.31 -34.13 4.42
CA GLU A 217 -14.65 -34.00 4.99
C GLU A 217 -14.57 -33.11 6.23
N PHE A 218 -15.44 -32.12 6.32
CA PHE A 218 -15.52 -31.23 7.47
C PHE A 218 -16.97 -30.85 7.79
N GLY A 219 -17.21 -30.45 9.03
CA GLY A 219 -18.54 -30.08 9.49
C GLY A 219 -18.75 -30.37 10.96
N SER A 220 -20.01 -30.54 11.37
CA SER A 220 -20.36 -30.89 12.76
C SER A 220 -21.15 -32.19 12.85
N ASN A 221 -20.85 -32.97 13.91
CA ASN A 221 -21.60 -34.17 14.28
C ASN A 221 -22.94 -33.88 14.99
N GLN A 222 -23.22 -32.63 15.37
CA GLN A 222 -24.50 -32.24 15.97
C GLN A 222 -25.56 -31.96 14.91
N THR A 223 -26.84 -32.11 15.25
CA THR A 223 -27.94 -31.83 14.31
C THR A 223 -28.25 -30.34 14.13
N SER A 224 -27.43 -29.45 14.67
CA SER A 224 -27.61 -28.00 14.59
C SER A 224 -26.81 -27.39 13.43
N ALA A 225 -27.05 -26.11 13.10
CA ALA A 225 -26.27 -25.42 12.07
C ALA A 225 -24.83 -25.19 12.49
N VAL A 226 -23.94 -25.40 11.53
CA VAL A 226 -22.63 -24.75 11.48
C VAL A 226 -22.84 -23.28 11.12
N ARG A 227 -22.00 -22.40 11.66
CA ARG A 227 -22.03 -20.95 11.40
C ARG A 227 -20.97 -20.57 10.36
N ALA A 228 -21.21 -19.46 9.68
CA ALA A 228 -20.26 -18.87 8.76
C ALA A 228 -20.12 -17.36 8.94
N MET A 229 -19.02 -16.81 8.46
CA MET A 229 -18.74 -15.38 8.42
C MET A 229 -18.34 -14.98 7.01
N VAL A 230 -19.00 -13.96 6.47
CA VAL A 230 -18.78 -13.45 5.10
C VAL A 230 -18.36 -11.99 5.17
N ASP A 231 -17.39 -11.60 4.35
CA ASP A 231 -17.00 -10.21 4.12
C ASP A 231 -17.06 -9.88 2.62
N PRO A 232 -18.22 -9.46 2.10
CA PRO A 232 -18.36 -9.22 0.67
C PRO A 232 -17.35 -8.21 0.15
N ASN A 233 -16.51 -8.63 -0.81
CA ASN A 233 -15.43 -7.85 -1.43
C ASN A 233 -14.27 -7.47 -0.49
N ASN A 234 -14.02 -8.24 0.57
CA ASN A 234 -12.96 -7.94 1.55
C ASN A 234 -13.07 -6.48 2.08
N ALA A 235 -14.30 -6.05 2.38
CA ALA A 235 -14.58 -4.65 2.70
C ALA A 235 -14.05 -4.24 4.08
N ASN A 236 -13.74 -5.20 4.94
CA ASN A 236 -13.33 -5.00 6.33
C ASN A 236 -11.97 -5.64 6.64
N GLY A 237 -11.24 -6.15 5.65
CA GLY A 237 -9.98 -6.86 5.85
C GLY A 237 -10.16 -8.14 6.66
N ASP A 238 -9.06 -8.73 7.09
CA ASP A 238 -9.02 -10.01 7.82
C ASP A 238 -9.42 -9.93 9.30
N THR A 239 -10.40 -9.08 9.61
CA THR A 239 -10.86 -8.86 10.97
C THR A 239 -11.85 -9.93 11.45
N MET A 240 -11.63 -10.41 12.68
CA MET A 240 -12.56 -11.29 13.39
C MET A 240 -13.28 -10.49 14.49
N PRO A 241 -14.62 -10.31 14.42
CA PRO A 241 -15.34 -9.50 15.40
C PRO A 241 -15.30 -10.08 16.81
N ASN A 242 -15.33 -9.22 17.82
CA ASN A 242 -15.38 -9.62 19.24
C ASN A 242 -16.80 -9.71 19.83
N SER A 243 -17.83 -9.47 19.01
CA SER A 243 -19.23 -9.63 19.41
C SER A 243 -20.12 -9.73 18.17
N TYR A 244 -21.35 -10.23 18.32
CA TYR A 244 -22.35 -10.24 17.25
C TYR A 244 -23.68 -9.62 17.74
N ALA A 245 -24.40 -8.94 16.84
CA ALA A 245 -25.66 -8.27 17.12
C ALA A 245 -26.89 -9.01 16.54
N GLY A 246 -26.80 -10.33 16.40
CA GLY A 246 -27.85 -11.20 15.84
C GLY A 246 -27.43 -11.90 14.55
N CYS A 247 -28.42 -12.49 13.87
CA CYS A 247 -28.23 -13.25 12.63
C CYS A 247 -27.85 -12.32 11.47
N CYS A 248 -26.63 -12.46 10.93
CA CYS A 248 -26.18 -12.06 9.59
C CYS A 248 -26.96 -10.89 8.98
N SER A 249 -26.85 -9.70 9.58
CA SER A 249 -27.54 -8.49 9.11
C SER A 249 -26.61 -7.49 8.43
N ALA A 250 -25.31 -7.79 8.42
CA ALA A 250 -24.23 -7.00 7.86
C ALA A 250 -23.00 -7.91 7.63
N PRO A 251 -21.98 -7.45 6.87
CA PRO A 251 -20.68 -8.12 6.78
C PRO A 251 -20.10 -8.46 8.15
N LEU A 252 -19.33 -9.56 8.21
CA LEU A 252 -18.77 -10.14 9.43
C LEU A 252 -19.81 -10.57 10.48
N GLY A 253 -21.10 -10.56 10.15
CA GLY A 253 -22.17 -11.04 11.00
C GLY A 253 -22.17 -12.56 11.16
N LEU A 254 -22.86 -13.05 12.20
CA LEU A 254 -23.04 -14.49 12.43
C LEU A 254 -24.09 -15.05 11.48
N CYS A 255 -23.64 -15.81 10.47
CA CYS A 255 -24.49 -16.39 9.44
C CYS A 255 -24.63 -17.90 9.61
N ASN A 256 -25.67 -18.48 9.00
CA ASN A 256 -25.70 -19.92 8.76
C ASN A 256 -24.64 -20.27 7.73
N ALA A 257 -24.06 -21.46 7.81
CA ALA A 257 -23.16 -21.92 6.77
C ALA A 257 -23.88 -22.17 5.45
N PRO A 258 -23.21 -21.95 4.29
CA PRO A 258 -23.83 -22.05 2.97
C PRO A 258 -24.56 -23.39 2.74
N ASP A 259 -25.72 -23.37 2.09
CA ASP A 259 -26.47 -24.55 1.62
C ASP A 259 -25.98 -25.07 0.24
N PRO A 260 -26.47 -26.23 -0.24
CA PRO A 260 -26.17 -26.74 -1.60
C PRO A 260 -26.67 -25.90 -2.77
N SER A 261 -27.57 -24.95 -2.56
CA SER A 261 -28.33 -24.33 -3.63
C SER A 261 -28.30 -22.82 -3.53
N ASN A 262 -27.49 -22.16 -4.37
CA ASN A 262 -27.70 -20.74 -4.61
C ASN A 262 -29.01 -20.55 -5.40
N ASN A 263 -30.09 -20.25 -4.66
CA ASN A 263 -31.47 -20.07 -5.12
C ASN A 263 -31.64 -18.83 -6.04
N GLY A 264 -31.00 -18.85 -7.21
CA GLY A 264 -31.15 -17.79 -8.21
C GLY A 264 -30.04 -17.69 -9.26
N VAL A 265 -28.84 -18.21 -8.97
CA VAL A 265 -27.66 -18.05 -9.84
C VAL A 265 -27.20 -19.38 -10.48
N GLY A 266 -27.69 -20.52 -9.99
CA GLY A 266 -27.35 -21.84 -10.54
C GLY A 266 -25.92 -22.29 -10.22
N VAL A 267 -25.35 -21.76 -9.15
CA VAL A 267 -24.03 -22.12 -8.60
C VAL A 267 -24.22 -23.09 -7.45
N ASP A 268 -23.39 -24.13 -7.40
CA ASP A 268 -23.32 -25.08 -6.29
C ASP A 268 -22.26 -24.58 -5.28
N ASN A 269 -22.73 -24.13 -4.11
CA ASN A 269 -21.84 -23.54 -3.11
C ASN A 269 -20.81 -24.56 -2.55
N ALA A 270 -21.14 -25.86 -2.49
CA ALA A 270 -20.16 -26.86 -2.04
C ALA A 270 -19.09 -27.06 -3.11
N ALA A 271 -19.49 -27.17 -4.36
CA ALA A 271 -18.54 -27.31 -5.45
C ALA A 271 -17.61 -26.08 -5.54
N ALA A 272 -18.16 -24.88 -5.38
CA ALA A 272 -17.38 -23.64 -5.36
C ALA A 272 -16.42 -23.57 -4.17
N LEU A 273 -16.90 -23.82 -2.94
CA LEU A 273 -16.05 -23.84 -1.74
C LEU A 273 -14.91 -24.86 -1.88
N CYS A 274 -15.22 -26.08 -2.31
CA CYS A 274 -14.22 -27.11 -2.52
C CYS A 274 -13.24 -26.74 -3.64
N ASN A 275 -13.69 -26.04 -4.68
CA ASN A 275 -12.82 -25.55 -5.75
C ASN A 275 -11.84 -24.47 -5.26
N ALA A 276 -12.30 -23.56 -4.41
CA ALA A 276 -11.45 -22.59 -3.69
C ALA A 276 -10.40 -23.28 -2.82
N LEU A 277 -10.78 -24.38 -2.15
CA LEU A 277 -9.88 -25.24 -1.37
C LEU A 277 -8.98 -26.14 -2.25
N GLY A 278 -8.97 -25.99 -3.58
CA GLY A 278 -8.10 -26.75 -4.49
C GLY A 278 -8.61 -28.14 -4.90
N TYR A 279 -9.86 -28.49 -4.59
CA TYR A 279 -10.47 -29.77 -4.98
C TYR A 279 -11.28 -29.67 -6.28
N GLN A 280 -11.42 -30.78 -7.00
CA GLN A 280 -12.16 -30.85 -8.26
C GLN A 280 -13.67 -30.87 -8.09
N SER A 281 -14.17 -31.32 -6.92
CA SER A 281 -15.60 -31.45 -6.66
C SER A 281 -15.92 -31.28 -5.18
N GLY A 282 -17.15 -30.84 -4.89
CA GLY A 282 -17.69 -30.68 -3.56
C GLY A 282 -19.13 -31.18 -3.47
N GLN A 283 -19.50 -31.75 -2.33
CA GLN A 283 -20.85 -32.24 -2.06
C GLN A 283 -21.26 -31.97 -0.61
N PHE A 284 -22.55 -31.73 -0.40
CA PHE A 284 -23.14 -31.70 0.93
C PHE A 284 -23.57 -33.10 1.36
N LEU A 285 -23.05 -33.57 2.49
CA LEU A 285 -23.46 -34.85 3.08
C LEU A 285 -24.66 -34.68 4.01
N ALA A 286 -24.81 -33.49 4.59
CA ALA A 286 -25.95 -33.18 5.45
C ALA A 286 -26.28 -31.69 5.49
N SER A 287 -27.58 -31.43 5.56
CA SER A 287 -28.17 -30.10 5.79
C SER A 287 -29.07 -30.15 7.02
N VAL A 288 -29.39 -28.98 7.57
CA VAL A 288 -30.31 -28.86 8.70
C VAL A 288 -31.40 -27.85 8.36
N ASN A 289 -32.64 -28.17 8.73
CA ASN A 289 -33.85 -27.48 8.24
C ASN A 289 -34.46 -26.52 9.29
N ASN A 290 -33.70 -26.01 10.26
CA ASN A 290 -34.30 -25.27 11.39
C ASN A 290 -33.40 -24.21 12.04
N ASN A 291 -33.10 -23.14 11.30
CA ASN A 291 -32.50 -21.91 11.82
C ASN A 291 -32.88 -20.76 10.90
N SER A 292 -33.25 -19.62 11.48
CA SER A 292 -33.79 -18.45 10.75
C SER A 292 -32.73 -17.38 10.47
N CYS A 293 -31.44 -17.72 10.44
CA CYS A 293 -30.39 -16.77 10.06
C CYS A 293 -30.14 -16.81 8.54
N PRO A 294 -29.78 -15.68 7.91
CA PRO A 294 -29.27 -15.65 6.54
C PRO A 294 -28.00 -16.47 6.37
N GLU A 295 -27.70 -16.85 5.14
CA GLU A 295 -26.52 -17.63 4.75
C GLU A 295 -25.68 -16.92 3.69
N PRO A 296 -24.36 -17.14 3.65
CA PRO A 296 -23.52 -16.76 2.54
C PRO A 296 -23.77 -17.67 1.33
N HIS A 297 -23.60 -17.12 0.14
CA HIS A 297 -23.58 -17.83 -1.12
C HIS A 297 -22.50 -17.24 -2.02
N THR A 298 -21.97 -18.06 -2.93
CA THR A 298 -21.01 -17.59 -3.92
C THR A 298 -21.69 -17.17 -5.22
N THR A 299 -21.14 -16.18 -5.91
CA THR A 299 -21.67 -15.68 -7.19
C THR A 299 -21.08 -16.37 -8.41
N ASP A 300 -20.06 -17.21 -8.24
CA ASP A 300 -19.39 -17.92 -9.33
C ASP A 300 -18.93 -19.32 -8.90
N ASN A 301 -18.40 -20.10 -9.85
CA ASN A 301 -17.90 -21.46 -9.56
C ASN A 301 -16.46 -21.47 -9.05
N THR A 302 -15.81 -20.32 -8.89
CA THR A 302 -14.42 -20.24 -8.41
C THR A 302 -14.36 -20.45 -6.90
N GLY A 303 -15.39 -20.00 -6.18
CA GLY A 303 -15.40 -20.00 -4.71
C GLY A 303 -14.56 -18.89 -4.09
N LEU A 304 -14.08 -17.94 -4.88
CA LEU A 304 -13.29 -16.78 -4.43
C LEU A 304 -14.16 -15.55 -4.14
N VAL A 305 -15.45 -15.61 -4.47
CA VAL A 305 -16.38 -14.49 -4.27
C VAL A 305 -17.60 -14.98 -3.51
N TRP A 306 -17.66 -14.66 -2.23
CA TRP A 306 -18.78 -14.93 -1.33
C TRP A 306 -19.50 -13.65 -0.93
N THR A 307 -20.81 -13.74 -0.85
CA THR A 307 -21.68 -12.64 -0.43
C THR A 307 -22.89 -13.18 0.33
N SER A 308 -23.73 -12.30 0.87
CA SER A 308 -25.05 -12.66 1.39
C SER A 308 -26.03 -11.56 1.02
N ASP A 309 -27.27 -11.95 0.71
CA ASP A 309 -28.36 -10.99 0.56
C ASP A 309 -28.91 -10.53 1.93
N PHE A 310 -28.42 -11.12 3.02
CA PHE A 310 -28.86 -10.92 4.40
C PHE A 310 -30.36 -11.18 4.59
N VAL A 311 -30.94 -12.07 3.77
CA VAL A 311 -32.33 -12.51 3.86
C VAL A 311 -32.42 -13.91 4.44
N ASN A 312 -33.41 -14.13 5.31
CA ASN A 312 -33.62 -15.45 5.92
C ASN A 312 -33.95 -16.51 4.87
N SER A 313 -33.16 -17.59 4.85
CA SER A 313 -33.38 -18.76 3.99
C SER A 313 -33.77 -20.00 4.79
N GLN A 314 -34.19 -21.06 4.08
CA GLN A 314 -34.47 -22.38 4.67
C GLN A 314 -33.42 -23.38 4.18
N GLY A 315 -32.81 -24.10 5.13
CA GLY A 315 -31.73 -25.02 4.82
C GLY A 315 -30.38 -24.33 4.92
N TYR A 316 -29.37 -25.10 5.35
CA TYR A 316 -28.00 -24.65 5.50
C TYR A 316 -27.10 -25.87 5.64
N GLY A 317 -25.84 -25.69 5.25
CA GLY A 317 -24.82 -26.72 5.33
C GLY A 317 -24.52 -27.18 6.75
N ARG A 318 -24.25 -28.48 6.88
CA ARG A 318 -23.70 -29.06 8.12
C ARG A 318 -22.42 -29.83 7.88
N ILE A 319 -22.38 -30.64 6.83
CA ILE A 319 -21.24 -31.49 6.51
C ILE A 319 -20.96 -31.39 5.02
N TRP A 320 -19.71 -31.09 4.69
CA TRP A 320 -19.19 -30.97 3.34
C TRP A 320 -18.16 -32.06 3.10
N GLN A 321 -18.08 -32.51 1.86
CA GLN A 321 -17.03 -33.38 1.38
C GLN A 321 -16.46 -32.83 0.08
N CYS A 322 -15.16 -32.57 0.06
CA CYS A 322 -14.39 -32.23 -1.13
C CYS A 322 -13.64 -33.46 -1.63
N SER A 323 -13.49 -33.60 -2.94
CA SER A 323 -12.85 -34.78 -3.55
C SER A 323 -12.06 -34.44 -4.81
N GLY A 324 -10.96 -35.17 -5.00
CA GLY A 324 -10.06 -35.03 -6.13
C GLY A 324 -9.18 -33.80 -5.98
N PHE A 325 -8.14 -33.93 -5.16
CA PHE A 325 -7.17 -32.86 -4.95
C PHE A 325 -6.40 -32.58 -6.26
N LYS A 326 -6.13 -31.30 -6.58
CA LYS A 326 -5.49 -30.91 -7.85
C LYS A 326 -3.98 -30.87 -7.80
#